data_AF-A0A948BFG2-F1
#
_entry.id   AF-A0A948BFG2-F1
#
_cell.length_a   1.000
_cell.length_b   1.000
_cell.length_c   1.000
_cell.angle_alpha   90.00
_cell.angle_beta   90.00
_cell.angle_gamma   90.00
#
_symmetry.space_group_name_H-M   'P 1'
#
loop_
_entity.id
_entity.type
_entity.pdbx_description
1 polymer ?
#
loop_
_entity_poly.entity_id
_entity_poly.type
_entity_poly.pdbx_seq_one_letter_code
_entity_poly.pdbx_strand_id
1 'polypeptide(L)'
;MFLSKRSTLNRAGSDQRFCLLFLAVALFLSLGVGGCASQKLRDARDEFHAGNVAGANQALAGMDDYPTRDRLLYHMERGTILFNLAAYEESVQEFLAASKLITEQEVISISRQTGSIVTSEWFTEYKGEYSERLWVHSYLMMNFLLLDQYEAALVEAKQALKLFAVFPDVLRKEYAARALIGSCYEFLLDYDDAYIEFKKLFDDMPQKKNLARHLYGLAWRLGYKDDFGVYTPYLSAADMEKVQKADSTELIVFVEIGRAPVKVASNIIVPPSIRFSWPKYTSSPTDYGMRVKNRDLEATGMTVSTDMGALLRSSLSARAEIMIVKEAARVGVKEVIAQAVGRENGELAGAAVRLLFFLTEEADTRGWETLPGGLALVRIPLLPGKHRIELDVFGGAGGSLGNIILPEFEIQKGQKIFKSVRWPVRKMPNNPPEKKKMDPQ
;
A
#
# COMPACT_ATOMS: atom_id res chain seq x y z
N MET A 1 -28.28 57.80 -49.59
CA MET A 1 -28.42 57.71 -48.12
C MET A 1 -28.94 56.33 -47.73
N PHE A 2 -28.14 55.29 -47.88
CA PHE A 2 -28.43 53.95 -47.34
C PHE A 2 -27.10 53.21 -47.32
N LEU A 3 -26.56 52.95 -46.12
CA LEU A 3 -25.59 51.89 -45.77
C LEU A 3 -25.01 52.21 -44.37
N SER A 4 -25.82 51.99 -43.33
CA SER A 4 -25.31 51.86 -41.95
C SER A 4 -26.34 51.10 -41.12
N LYS A 5 -26.30 49.76 -41.19
CA LYS A 5 -27.05 48.90 -40.25
C LYS A 5 -26.59 47.44 -40.17
N ARG A 6 -25.37 47.10 -40.61
CA ARG A 6 -24.86 45.71 -40.59
C ARG A 6 -23.74 45.41 -39.58
N SER A 7 -23.24 46.39 -38.82
CA SER A 7 -22.10 46.19 -37.91
C SER A 7 -22.47 45.87 -36.45
N THR A 8 -23.75 45.90 -36.06
CA THR A 8 -24.16 45.73 -34.67
C THR A 8 -24.64 44.32 -34.29
N LEU A 9 -24.98 43.45 -35.26
CA LEU A 9 -25.46 42.09 -34.97
C LEU A 9 -24.34 41.05 -34.73
N ASN A 10 -23.12 41.26 -35.21
CA ASN A 10 -22.01 40.31 -35.01
C ASN A 10 -21.26 40.48 -33.67
N ARG A 11 -21.33 41.66 -33.02
CA ARG A 11 -20.71 41.87 -31.69
C ARG A 11 -21.50 41.21 -30.56
N ALA A 12 -22.84 41.24 -30.63
CA ALA A 12 -23.70 40.64 -29.60
C ALA A 12 -23.51 39.11 -29.49
N GLY A 13 -23.23 38.42 -30.61
CA GLY A 13 -22.99 36.98 -30.63
C GLY A 13 -21.61 36.56 -30.10
N SER A 14 -20.57 37.38 -30.24
CA SER A 14 -19.25 37.10 -29.66
C SER A 14 -19.24 37.34 -28.15
N ASP A 15 -19.91 38.41 -27.69
CA ASP A 15 -19.97 38.76 -26.27
C ASP A 15 -20.78 37.74 -25.45
N GLN A 16 -21.85 37.17 -26.02
CA GLN A 16 -22.60 36.07 -25.40
C GLN A 16 -21.78 34.78 -25.28
N ARG A 17 -21.00 34.42 -26.30
CA ARG A 17 -20.12 33.24 -26.26
C ARG A 17 -18.98 33.43 -25.25
N PHE A 18 -18.45 34.65 -25.13
CA PHE A 18 -17.45 35.01 -24.13
C PHE A 18 -18.01 34.93 -22.70
N CYS A 19 -19.23 35.45 -22.48
CA CYS A 19 -19.91 35.34 -21.19
C CYS A 19 -20.20 33.89 -20.82
N LEU A 20 -20.62 33.04 -21.76
CA LEU A 20 -20.87 31.62 -21.50
C LEU A 20 -19.60 30.83 -21.18
N LEU A 21 -18.47 31.15 -21.82
CA LEU A 21 -17.18 30.54 -21.51
C LEU A 21 -16.68 30.96 -20.12
N PHE A 22 -16.82 32.25 -19.76
CA PHE A 22 -16.50 32.76 -18.43
C PHE A 22 -17.42 32.19 -17.35
N LEU A 23 -18.73 32.07 -17.63
CA LEU A 23 -19.67 31.42 -16.72
C LEU A 23 -19.34 29.94 -16.54
N ALA A 24 -18.95 29.23 -17.61
CA ALA A 24 -18.55 27.84 -17.52
C ALA A 24 -17.25 27.68 -16.70
N VAL A 25 -16.26 28.56 -16.88
CA VAL A 25 -15.02 28.57 -16.08
C VAL A 25 -15.30 28.92 -14.61
N ALA A 26 -16.15 29.93 -14.35
CA ALA A 26 -16.56 30.31 -13.00
C ALA A 26 -17.42 29.24 -12.31
N LEU A 27 -18.33 28.59 -13.07
CA LEU A 27 -19.15 27.48 -12.58
C LEU A 27 -18.27 26.25 -12.30
N PHE A 28 -17.27 25.96 -13.14
CA PHE A 28 -16.31 24.88 -12.92
C PHE A 28 -15.39 25.14 -11.72
N LEU A 29 -14.96 26.39 -11.50
CA LEU A 29 -14.25 26.82 -10.29
C LEU A 29 -15.13 26.73 -9.03
N SER A 30 -16.43 27.00 -9.14
CA SER A 30 -17.38 26.89 -8.02
C SER A 30 -17.82 25.45 -7.71
N LEU A 31 -17.75 24.55 -8.71
CA LEU A 31 -18.08 23.12 -8.59
C LEU A 31 -16.90 22.27 -8.09
N GLY A 32 -15.78 22.88 -7.69
CA GLY A 32 -14.64 22.25 -7.02
C GLY A 32 -14.94 21.69 -5.62
N VAL A 33 -16.17 21.25 -5.37
CA VAL A 33 -16.70 20.67 -4.12
C VAL A 33 -16.26 19.20 -3.95
N GLY A 34 -15.12 18.80 -4.52
CA GLY A 34 -14.45 17.52 -4.21
C GLY A 34 -13.89 17.44 -2.78
N GLY A 35 -14.18 18.44 -1.94
CA GLY A 35 -13.61 18.63 -0.62
C GLY A 35 -14.09 17.65 0.44
N CYS A 36 -15.34 17.17 0.40
CA CYS A 36 -15.88 16.35 1.50
C CYS A 36 -15.25 14.94 1.56
N ALA A 37 -15.21 14.20 0.45
CA ALA A 37 -14.57 12.87 0.42
C ALA A 37 -13.07 12.96 0.74
N SER A 38 -12.39 13.97 0.17
CA SER A 38 -10.98 14.24 0.44
C SER A 38 -10.75 14.62 1.91
N GLN A 39 -11.68 15.35 2.52
CA GLN A 39 -11.61 15.73 3.94
C GLN A 39 -11.82 14.52 4.84
N LYS A 40 -12.83 13.68 4.58
CA LYS A 40 -13.06 12.45 5.34
C LYS A 40 -11.86 11.51 5.35
N LEU A 41 -11.18 11.34 4.21
CA LEU A 41 -9.94 10.56 4.13
C LEU A 41 -8.84 11.18 5.02
N ARG A 42 -8.67 12.51 4.97
CA ARG A 42 -7.69 13.21 5.82
C ARG A 42 -8.01 13.04 7.30
N ASP A 43 -9.25 13.29 7.71
CA ASP A 43 -9.70 13.16 9.10
C ASP A 43 -9.47 11.73 9.62
N ALA A 44 -9.82 10.71 8.82
CA ALA A 44 -9.58 9.32 9.18
C ALA A 44 -8.09 8.99 9.36
N ARG A 45 -7.22 9.49 8.49
CA ARG A 45 -5.77 9.31 8.59
C ARG A 45 -5.21 9.99 9.83
N ASP A 46 -5.66 11.21 10.12
CA ASP A 46 -5.21 11.96 11.28
C ASP A 46 -5.61 11.23 12.59
N GLU A 47 -6.84 10.75 12.70
CA GLU A 47 -7.30 9.93 13.82
C GLU A 47 -6.50 8.62 13.93
N PHE A 48 -6.26 7.93 12.80
CA PHE A 48 -5.51 6.68 12.77
C PHE A 48 -4.07 6.88 13.27
N HIS A 49 -3.38 7.93 12.80
CA HIS A 49 -2.01 8.23 13.21
C HIS A 49 -1.92 8.86 14.61
N ALA A 50 -3.01 9.44 15.13
CA ALA A 50 -3.14 9.82 16.53
C ALA A 50 -3.27 8.60 17.46
N GLY A 51 -3.60 7.42 16.93
CA GLY A 51 -3.85 6.19 17.68
C GLY A 51 -5.32 5.95 18.02
N ASN A 52 -6.22 6.84 17.57
CA ASN A 52 -7.66 6.68 17.71
C ASN A 52 -8.23 5.88 16.53
N VAL A 53 -7.91 4.58 16.50
CA VAL A 53 -8.31 3.70 15.39
C VAL A 53 -9.83 3.59 15.26
N ALA A 54 -10.56 3.64 16.38
CA ALA A 54 -12.02 3.64 16.37
C ALA A 54 -12.60 4.92 15.74
N GLY A 55 -12.04 6.09 16.10
CA GLY A 55 -12.39 7.37 15.48
C GLY A 55 -12.08 7.38 13.98
N ALA A 56 -10.95 6.79 13.57
CA ALA A 56 -10.60 6.66 12.15
C ALA A 56 -11.65 5.86 11.36
N ASN A 57 -12.14 4.74 11.91
CA ASN A 57 -13.19 3.96 11.27
C ASN A 57 -14.51 4.73 11.19
N GLN A 58 -14.85 5.52 12.22
CA GLN A 58 -16.03 6.38 12.23
C GLN A 58 -15.93 7.50 11.19
N ALA A 59 -14.75 8.09 11.00
CA ALA A 59 -14.51 9.13 9.99
C ALA A 59 -14.68 8.61 8.55
N LEU A 60 -14.44 7.31 8.31
CA LEU A 60 -14.69 6.64 7.03
C LEU A 60 -16.12 6.10 6.86
N ALA A 61 -17.07 6.46 7.72
CA ALA A 61 -18.45 6.05 7.56
C ALA A 61 -19.09 6.66 6.30
N GLY A 62 -19.96 5.87 5.66
CA GLY A 62 -20.72 6.28 4.47
C GLY A 62 -19.94 6.12 3.17
N MET A 63 -19.84 4.89 2.64
CA MET A 63 -19.14 4.61 1.37
C MET A 63 -19.72 5.42 0.19
N ASP A 64 -21.02 5.69 0.20
CA ASP A 64 -21.69 6.45 -0.87
C ASP A 64 -21.25 7.92 -0.94
N ASP A 65 -20.58 8.42 0.11
CA ASP A 65 -20.01 9.77 0.12
C ASP A 65 -18.70 9.86 -0.69
N TYR A 66 -18.15 8.72 -1.13
CA TYR A 66 -16.91 8.65 -1.90
C TYR A 66 -17.19 8.48 -3.40
N PRO A 67 -16.61 9.34 -4.25
CA PRO A 67 -16.79 9.22 -5.69
C PRO A 67 -16.15 7.92 -6.20
N THR A 68 -16.65 7.37 -7.31
CA THR A 68 -16.16 6.11 -7.90
C THR A 68 -14.64 6.08 -8.04
N ARG A 69 -14.04 7.21 -8.42
CA ARG A 69 -12.58 7.34 -8.61
C ARG A 69 -11.75 7.10 -7.34
N ASP A 70 -12.33 7.24 -6.15
CA ASP A 70 -11.61 7.12 -4.88
C ASP A 70 -12.02 5.85 -4.10
N ARG A 71 -12.89 5.01 -4.66
CA ARG A 71 -13.39 3.78 -4.00
C ARG A 71 -12.30 2.75 -3.70
N LEU A 72 -11.35 2.57 -4.62
CA LEU A 72 -10.21 1.69 -4.35
C LEU A 72 -9.45 2.16 -3.11
N LEU A 73 -9.12 3.45 -3.06
CA LEU A 73 -8.41 4.03 -1.94
C LEU A 73 -9.20 3.92 -0.64
N TYR A 74 -10.51 4.18 -0.67
CA TYR A 74 -11.40 3.99 0.47
C TYR A 74 -11.27 2.59 1.09
N HIS A 75 -11.41 1.54 0.27
CA HIS A 75 -11.33 0.15 0.72
C HIS A 75 -9.96 -0.19 1.31
N MET A 76 -8.88 0.28 0.68
CA MET A 76 -7.52 0.08 1.17
C MET A 76 -7.30 0.73 2.53
N GLU A 77 -7.73 1.98 2.69
CA GLU A 77 -7.59 2.73 3.96
C GLU A 77 -8.44 2.09 5.08
N ARG A 78 -9.70 1.78 4.79
CA ARG A 78 -10.62 1.19 5.77
C ARG A 78 -10.22 -0.22 6.16
N GLY A 79 -9.70 -1.02 5.21
CA GLY A 79 -9.19 -2.36 5.46
C GLY A 79 -8.08 -2.38 6.51
N THR A 80 -7.09 -1.47 6.41
CA THR A 80 -6.00 -1.35 7.40
C THR A 80 -6.51 -0.88 8.76
N ILE A 81 -7.46 0.05 8.78
CA ILE A 81 -8.07 0.54 10.02
C ILE A 81 -8.79 -0.60 10.74
N LEU A 82 -9.60 -1.39 10.03
CA LEU A 82 -10.30 -2.56 10.59
C LEU A 82 -9.32 -3.65 11.04
N PHE A 83 -8.26 -3.90 10.29
CA PHE A 83 -7.17 -4.81 10.68
C PHE A 83 -6.57 -4.40 12.04
N ASN A 84 -6.32 -3.10 12.22
CA ASN A 84 -5.76 -2.55 13.46
C ASN A 84 -6.80 -2.45 14.61
N LEU A 85 -8.09 -2.63 14.33
CA LEU A 85 -9.15 -2.84 15.32
C LEU A 85 -9.33 -4.31 15.70
N ALA A 86 -8.56 -5.22 15.10
CA ALA A 86 -8.78 -6.67 15.16
C ALA A 86 -10.17 -7.11 14.66
N ALA A 87 -10.80 -6.29 13.80
CA ALA A 87 -12.02 -6.62 13.06
C ALA A 87 -11.62 -7.28 11.74
N TYR A 88 -11.03 -8.48 11.84
CA TYR A 88 -10.34 -9.12 10.72
C TYR A 88 -11.30 -9.57 9.62
N GLU A 89 -12.48 -10.06 9.97
CA GLU A 89 -13.51 -10.46 9.00
C GLU A 89 -13.98 -9.27 8.16
N GLU A 90 -14.24 -8.11 8.78
CA GLU A 90 -14.61 -6.90 8.07
C GLU A 90 -13.43 -6.35 7.26
N SER A 91 -12.21 -6.43 7.79
CA SER A 91 -10.99 -6.07 7.05
C SER A 91 -10.84 -6.90 5.78
N VAL A 92 -11.10 -8.21 5.84
CA VAL A 92 -11.12 -9.11 4.67
C VAL A 92 -12.13 -8.62 3.62
N GLN A 93 -13.35 -8.25 4.03
CA GLN A 93 -14.36 -7.76 3.07
C GLN A 93 -13.89 -6.51 2.32
N GLU A 94 -13.31 -5.55 3.03
CA GLU A 94 -12.79 -4.33 2.41
C GLU A 94 -11.63 -4.64 1.44
N PHE A 95 -10.70 -5.51 1.82
CA PHE A 95 -9.58 -5.86 0.94
C PHE A 95 -9.97 -6.73 -0.26
N LEU A 96 -10.96 -7.63 -0.12
CA LEU A 96 -11.51 -8.36 -1.27
C LEU A 96 -12.21 -7.41 -2.25
N ALA A 97 -12.91 -6.39 -1.75
CA ALA A 97 -13.49 -5.34 -2.59
C ALA A 97 -12.40 -4.53 -3.31
N ALA A 98 -11.31 -4.17 -2.63
CA ALA A 98 -10.14 -3.53 -3.25
C ALA A 98 -9.51 -4.42 -4.35
N SER A 99 -9.31 -5.71 -4.07
CA SER A 99 -8.73 -6.67 -5.03
C SER A 99 -9.60 -6.81 -6.29
N LYS A 100 -10.93 -6.84 -6.13
CA LYS A 100 -11.88 -6.85 -7.23
C LYS A 100 -11.76 -5.59 -8.10
N LEU A 101 -11.73 -4.41 -7.49
CA LEU A 101 -11.58 -3.13 -8.22
C LEU A 101 -10.27 -3.06 -9.00
N ILE A 102 -9.16 -3.51 -8.39
CA ILE A 102 -7.87 -3.61 -9.07
C ILE A 102 -7.99 -4.47 -10.34
N THR A 103 -8.61 -5.65 -10.23
CA THR A 103 -8.77 -6.57 -11.36
C THR A 103 -9.63 -5.96 -12.47
N GLU A 104 -10.75 -5.33 -12.11
CA GLU A 104 -11.65 -4.66 -13.07
C GLU A 104 -10.94 -3.52 -13.82
N GLN A 105 -10.14 -2.71 -13.11
CA GLN A 105 -9.39 -1.61 -13.69
C GLN A 105 -8.28 -2.05 -14.65
N GLU A 106 -7.63 -3.18 -14.42
CA GLU A 106 -6.64 -3.74 -15.34
C GLU A 106 -7.24 -4.15 -16.68
N VAL A 107 -8.39 -4.83 -16.65
CA VAL A 107 -9.11 -5.26 -17.86
C VAL A 107 -9.54 -4.07 -18.71
N ILE A 108 -10.02 -2.99 -18.07
CA ILE A 108 -10.45 -1.77 -18.77
C ILE A 108 -9.25 -1.02 -19.38
N SER A 109 -8.10 -1.01 -18.71
CA SER A 109 -6.89 -0.33 -19.19
C SER A 109 -6.34 -0.96 -20.48
N ILE A 110 -6.48 -2.27 -20.66
CA ILE A 110 -6.03 -2.99 -21.87
C ILE A 110 -7.03 -2.80 -23.02
N SER A 111 -8.33 -2.72 -22.72
CA SER A 111 -9.40 -2.71 -23.73
C SER A 111 -9.80 -1.32 -24.26
N ARG A 112 -9.51 -0.21 -23.54
CA ARG A 112 -9.90 1.17 -23.93
C ARG A 112 -8.71 2.12 -24.21
N GLN A 113 -7.70 1.66 -24.94
CA GLN A 113 -6.44 2.40 -25.14
C GLN A 113 -6.51 3.75 -25.91
N THR A 114 -7.69 4.32 -26.19
CA THR A 114 -7.84 5.41 -27.19
C THR A 114 -8.60 6.67 -26.76
N GLY A 115 -8.88 6.89 -25.46
CA GLY A 115 -9.74 8.02 -25.01
C GLY A 115 -9.18 9.06 -24.03
N SER A 116 -8.05 8.84 -23.35
CA SER A 116 -7.71 9.58 -22.12
C SER A 116 -6.59 10.63 -22.22
N ILE A 117 -6.14 10.99 -23.43
CA ILE A 117 -4.91 11.81 -23.59
C ILE A 117 -5.08 13.24 -23.06
N VAL A 118 -6.31 13.77 -22.97
CA VAL A 118 -6.57 15.19 -22.65
C VAL A 118 -6.88 15.46 -21.17
N THR A 119 -7.40 14.48 -20.42
CA THR A 119 -7.79 14.65 -19.00
C THR A 119 -6.61 14.42 -18.06
N SER A 120 -6.45 15.27 -17.02
CA SER A 120 -5.40 15.11 -16.00
C SER A 120 -5.58 13.81 -15.20
N GLU A 121 -4.48 13.24 -14.68
CA GLU A 121 -4.50 11.94 -14.00
C GLU A 121 -5.35 11.95 -12.72
N TRP A 122 -5.40 13.08 -12.00
CA TRP A 122 -6.19 13.21 -10.77
C TRP A 122 -7.71 13.05 -10.99
N PHE A 123 -8.20 13.31 -12.20
CA PHE A 123 -9.61 13.12 -12.56
C PHE A 123 -9.96 11.66 -12.84
N THR A 124 -8.96 10.79 -13.02
CA THR A 124 -9.16 9.36 -13.31
C THR A 124 -9.31 8.54 -12.03
N GLU A 125 -9.80 7.30 -12.17
CA GLU A 125 -9.88 6.38 -11.05
C GLU A 125 -8.50 6.09 -10.46
N TYR A 126 -8.41 6.09 -9.13
CA TYR A 126 -7.23 5.68 -8.41
C TYR A 126 -6.96 4.19 -8.67
N LYS A 127 -5.71 3.86 -9.05
CA LYS A 127 -5.29 2.51 -9.45
C LYS A 127 -4.35 1.82 -8.47
N GLY A 128 -3.85 2.55 -7.47
CA GLY A 128 -2.78 2.10 -6.60
C GLY A 128 -1.40 2.02 -7.27
N GLU A 129 -0.34 2.07 -6.47
CA GLU A 129 1.01 1.67 -6.87
C GLU A 129 1.13 0.14 -6.99
N TYR A 130 2.11 -0.36 -7.74
CA TYR A 130 2.36 -1.81 -7.86
C TYR A 130 2.58 -2.48 -6.49
N SER A 131 3.34 -1.84 -5.59
CA SER A 131 3.53 -2.29 -4.21
C SER A 131 2.25 -2.23 -3.38
N GLU A 132 1.44 -1.18 -3.48
CA GLU A 132 0.16 -1.09 -2.77
C GLU A 132 -0.80 -2.21 -3.17
N ARG A 133 -0.83 -2.57 -4.46
CA ARG A 133 -1.64 -3.69 -4.97
C ARG A 133 -1.19 -5.03 -4.41
N LEU A 134 0.11 -5.23 -4.26
CA LEU A 134 0.67 -6.41 -3.58
C LEU A 134 0.27 -6.45 -2.10
N TRP A 135 0.18 -5.27 -1.47
CA TRP A 135 -0.15 -5.15 -0.06
C TRP A 135 -1.61 -5.40 0.27
N VAL A 136 -2.53 -5.20 -0.67
CA VAL A 136 -3.91 -5.70 -0.54
C VAL A 136 -3.90 -7.21 -0.27
N HIS A 137 -3.14 -7.98 -1.05
CA HIS A 137 -3.00 -9.42 -0.84
C HIS A 137 -2.20 -9.76 0.42
N SER A 138 -1.24 -8.91 0.81
CA SER A 138 -0.48 -9.10 2.05
C SER A 138 -1.36 -8.96 3.29
N TYR A 139 -2.24 -7.96 3.36
CA TYR A 139 -3.21 -7.87 4.44
C TYR A 139 -4.25 -8.98 4.40
N LEU A 140 -4.70 -9.42 3.22
CA LEU A 140 -5.59 -10.58 3.15
C LEU A 140 -4.93 -11.84 3.71
N MET A 141 -3.67 -12.11 3.34
CA MET A 141 -2.90 -13.21 3.92
C MET A 141 -2.80 -13.10 5.45
N MET A 142 -2.43 -11.92 5.98
CA MET A 142 -2.32 -11.72 7.43
C MET A 142 -3.66 -11.89 8.13
N ASN A 143 -4.74 -11.31 7.59
CA ASN A 143 -6.10 -11.48 8.12
C ASN A 143 -6.51 -12.96 8.16
N PHE A 144 -6.37 -13.67 7.05
CA PHE A 144 -6.75 -15.08 6.97
C PHE A 144 -5.94 -15.94 7.93
N LEU A 145 -4.63 -15.67 8.10
CA LEU A 145 -3.82 -16.36 9.10
C LEU A 145 -4.24 -16.04 10.54
N LEU A 146 -4.61 -14.79 10.84
CA LEU A 146 -5.16 -14.39 12.15
C LEU A 146 -6.53 -15.01 12.44
N LEU A 147 -7.24 -15.45 11.40
CA LEU A 147 -8.50 -16.17 11.45
C LEU A 147 -8.34 -17.70 11.34
N ASP A 148 -7.11 -18.22 11.35
CA ASP A 148 -6.78 -19.63 11.14
C ASP A 148 -7.29 -20.23 9.80
N GLN A 149 -7.47 -19.39 8.77
CA GLN A 149 -7.92 -19.76 7.42
C GLN A 149 -6.73 -19.91 6.45
N TYR A 150 -5.93 -20.96 6.67
CA TYR A 150 -4.66 -21.18 5.95
C TYR A 150 -4.83 -21.32 4.43
N GLU A 151 -5.87 -22.02 3.96
CA GLU A 151 -6.16 -22.21 2.54
C GLU A 151 -6.51 -20.90 1.85
N ALA A 152 -7.31 -20.06 2.51
CA ALA A 152 -7.65 -18.73 1.99
C ALA A 152 -6.39 -17.84 1.93
N ALA A 153 -5.52 -17.90 2.95
CA ALA A 153 -4.23 -17.21 2.91
C ALA A 153 -3.36 -17.68 1.73
N LEU A 154 -3.33 -18.99 1.42
CA LEU A 154 -2.58 -19.50 0.27
C LEU A 154 -3.16 -19.04 -1.08
N VAL A 155 -4.48 -18.90 -1.21
CA VAL A 155 -5.10 -18.33 -2.43
C VAL A 155 -4.55 -16.93 -2.68
N GLU A 156 -4.49 -16.10 -1.65
CA GLU A 156 -3.99 -14.73 -1.74
C GLU A 156 -2.47 -14.66 -1.94
N ALA A 157 -1.73 -15.60 -1.35
CA ALA A 157 -0.30 -15.76 -1.61
C ALA A 157 -0.03 -16.02 -3.10
N LYS A 158 -0.86 -16.85 -3.75
CA LYS A 158 -0.77 -17.11 -5.19
C LYS A 158 -1.13 -15.88 -6.03
N GLN A 159 -2.06 -15.04 -5.59
CA GLN A 159 -2.33 -13.75 -6.27
C GLN A 159 -1.15 -12.79 -6.13
N ALA A 160 -0.55 -12.70 -4.94
CA ALA A 160 0.65 -11.92 -4.68
C ALA A 160 1.83 -12.37 -5.56
N LEU A 161 2.01 -13.69 -5.76
CA LEU A 161 3.04 -14.23 -6.66
C LEU A 161 2.87 -13.79 -8.12
N LYS A 162 1.62 -13.62 -8.60
CA LYS A 162 1.38 -13.07 -9.96
C LYS A 162 1.96 -11.66 -10.09
N LEU A 163 1.82 -10.82 -9.06
CA LEU A 163 2.39 -9.47 -9.05
C LEU A 163 3.92 -9.51 -9.04
N PHE A 164 4.54 -10.40 -8.25
CA PHE A 164 5.99 -10.61 -8.30
C PHE A 164 6.48 -11.05 -9.69
N ALA A 165 5.72 -11.87 -10.41
CA ALA A 165 6.07 -12.29 -11.76
C ALA A 165 5.94 -11.17 -12.80
N VAL A 166 4.95 -10.28 -12.64
CA VAL A 166 4.73 -9.14 -13.54
C VAL A 166 5.70 -7.98 -13.26
N PHE A 167 6.06 -7.74 -11.99
CA PHE A 167 6.90 -6.62 -11.55
C PHE A 167 8.13 -7.06 -10.74
N PRO A 168 8.98 -7.96 -11.27
CA PRO A 168 10.07 -8.59 -10.50
C PRO A 168 11.08 -7.58 -9.96
N ASP A 169 11.50 -6.59 -10.77
CA ASP A 169 12.51 -5.60 -10.36
C ASP A 169 11.95 -4.59 -9.34
N VAL A 170 10.68 -4.20 -9.51
CA VAL A 170 10.00 -3.24 -8.62
C VAL A 170 9.79 -3.85 -7.24
N LEU A 171 9.38 -5.12 -7.20
CA LEU A 171 9.00 -5.82 -5.98
C LEU A 171 10.16 -6.63 -5.39
N ARG A 172 11.36 -6.59 -5.99
CA ARG A 172 12.53 -7.38 -5.55
C ARG A 172 12.88 -7.23 -4.07
N LYS A 173 12.64 -6.04 -3.50
CA LYS A 173 12.91 -5.73 -2.08
C LYS A 173 11.71 -5.92 -1.16
N GLU A 174 10.62 -6.52 -1.64
CA GLU A 174 9.49 -6.92 -0.79
C GLU A 174 9.79 -8.24 -0.10
N TYR A 175 10.56 -8.14 0.98
CA TYR A 175 11.06 -9.28 1.72
C TYR A 175 9.97 -9.92 2.60
N ALA A 176 9.23 -9.10 3.35
CA ALA A 176 8.21 -9.53 4.28
C ALA A 176 7.04 -10.21 3.58
N ALA A 177 6.51 -9.64 2.48
CA ALA A 177 5.43 -10.31 1.75
C ALA A 177 5.88 -11.63 1.10
N ARG A 178 7.12 -11.72 0.59
CA ARG A 178 7.66 -13.00 0.07
C ARG A 178 7.86 -14.03 1.18
N ALA A 179 8.35 -13.62 2.35
CA ALA A 179 8.44 -14.49 3.52
C ALA A 179 7.05 -14.96 4.00
N LEU A 180 6.04 -14.09 3.90
CA LEU A 180 4.66 -14.41 4.22
C LEU A 180 4.09 -15.45 3.24
N ILE A 181 4.33 -15.29 1.93
CA ILE A 181 3.97 -16.28 0.90
C ILE A 181 4.60 -17.64 1.21
N GLY A 182 5.91 -17.69 1.46
CA GLY A 182 6.60 -18.94 1.81
C GLY A 182 6.03 -19.57 3.08
N SER A 183 5.64 -18.75 4.06
CA SER A 183 5.00 -19.24 5.28
C SER A 183 3.59 -19.81 5.01
N CYS A 184 2.80 -19.21 4.12
CA CYS A 184 1.48 -19.75 3.73
C CYS A 184 1.59 -21.15 3.13
N TYR A 185 2.58 -21.40 2.26
CA TYR A 185 2.87 -22.74 1.77
C TYR A 185 3.28 -23.70 2.89
N GLU A 186 4.20 -23.26 3.74
CA GLU A 186 4.71 -24.08 4.84
C GLU A 186 3.62 -24.48 5.84
N PHE A 187 2.67 -23.61 6.14
CA PHE A 187 1.56 -23.90 7.06
C PHE A 187 0.60 -24.96 6.53
N LEU A 188 0.55 -25.14 5.21
CA LEU A 188 -0.20 -26.21 4.54
C LEU A 188 0.69 -27.42 4.21
N LEU A 189 1.88 -27.50 4.82
CA LEU A 189 2.85 -28.59 4.65
C LEU A 189 3.41 -28.72 3.22
N ASP A 190 3.22 -27.69 2.39
CA ASP A 190 3.80 -27.60 1.05
C ASP A 190 5.24 -27.09 1.13
N TYR A 191 6.10 -27.94 1.67
CA TYR A 191 7.47 -27.58 2.05
C TYR A 191 8.36 -27.28 0.84
N ASP A 192 8.10 -27.91 -0.32
CA ASP A 192 8.87 -27.68 -1.55
C ASP A 192 8.66 -26.27 -2.08
N ASP A 193 7.39 -25.84 -2.23
CA ASP A 193 7.07 -24.48 -2.67
C ASP A 193 7.50 -23.43 -1.63
N ALA A 194 7.33 -23.73 -0.34
CA ALA A 194 7.85 -22.87 0.74
C ALA A 194 9.38 -22.70 0.62
N TYR A 195 10.10 -23.80 0.39
CA TYR A 195 11.56 -23.78 0.23
C TYR A 195 12.00 -22.90 -0.94
N ILE A 196 11.32 -22.99 -2.08
CA ILE A 196 11.61 -22.17 -3.26
C ILE A 196 11.47 -20.67 -2.93
N GLU A 197 10.39 -20.26 -2.28
CA GLU A 197 10.14 -18.84 -1.96
C GLU A 197 11.12 -18.30 -0.92
N PHE A 198 11.44 -19.07 0.12
CA PHE A 198 12.46 -18.69 1.09
C PHE A 198 13.87 -18.67 0.48
N LYS A 199 14.19 -19.56 -0.47
CA LYS A 199 15.49 -19.57 -1.17
C LYS A 199 15.67 -18.31 -2.02
N LYS A 200 14.65 -17.93 -2.82
CA LYS A 200 14.64 -16.65 -3.55
C LYS A 200 14.87 -15.46 -2.62
N LEU A 201 14.20 -15.47 -1.46
CA LEU A 201 14.36 -14.43 -0.45
C LEU A 201 15.80 -14.38 0.11
N PHE A 202 16.42 -15.53 0.36
CA PHE A 202 17.79 -15.64 0.87
C PHE A 202 18.84 -15.12 -0.10
N ASP A 203 18.58 -15.24 -1.40
CA ASP A 203 19.46 -14.71 -2.43
C ASP A 203 19.40 -13.17 -2.50
N ASP A 204 18.22 -12.59 -2.29
CA ASP A 204 18.01 -11.13 -2.38
C ASP A 204 18.24 -10.35 -1.06
N MET A 205 18.17 -11.02 0.10
CA MET A 205 18.33 -10.35 1.40
C MET A 205 19.80 -10.17 1.82
N PRO A 206 20.17 -8.99 2.37
CA PRO A 206 21.51 -8.78 2.92
C PRO A 206 21.73 -9.55 4.23
N GLN A 207 20.71 -9.63 5.09
CA GLN A 207 20.79 -10.32 6.38
C GLN A 207 20.42 -11.81 6.24
N LYS A 208 21.42 -12.63 5.94
CA LYS A 208 21.22 -14.05 5.60
C LYS A 208 21.04 -14.99 6.80
N LYS A 209 21.60 -14.63 7.98
CA LYS A 209 21.67 -15.54 9.14
C LYS A 209 20.30 -16.05 9.62
N ASN A 210 19.32 -15.16 9.77
CA ASN A 210 18.01 -15.54 10.32
C ASN A 210 17.26 -16.49 9.38
N LEU A 211 17.40 -16.27 8.07
CA LEU A 211 16.76 -17.08 7.04
C LEU A 211 17.50 -18.39 6.76
N ALA A 212 18.83 -18.41 6.90
CA ALA A 212 19.65 -19.61 6.78
C ALA A 212 19.19 -20.71 7.76
N ARG A 213 18.83 -20.34 8.98
CA ARG A 213 18.34 -21.31 9.99
C ARG A 213 17.04 -21.96 9.54
N HIS A 214 16.11 -21.14 9.03
CA HIS A 214 14.81 -21.60 8.54
C HIS A 214 14.97 -22.52 7.32
N LEU A 215 15.77 -22.09 6.34
CA LEU A 215 16.06 -22.86 5.13
C LEU A 215 16.79 -24.16 5.40
N TYR A 216 17.72 -24.18 6.37
CA TYR A 216 18.36 -25.42 6.80
C TYR A 216 17.33 -26.42 7.33
N GLY A 217 16.34 -25.96 8.11
CA GLY A 217 15.26 -26.81 8.63
C GLY A 217 14.37 -27.39 7.53
N LEU A 218 14.00 -26.57 6.55
CA LEU A 218 13.24 -27.04 5.38
C LEU A 218 14.06 -28.02 4.53
N ALA A 219 15.32 -27.70 4.23
CA ALA A 219 16.21 -28.58 3.48
C ALA A 219 16.42 -29.92 4.21
N TRP A 220 16.58 -29.90 5.52
CA TRP A 220 16.68 -31.12 6.35
C TRP A 220 15.42 -31.98 6.23
N ARG A 221 14.24 -31.36 6.35
CA ARG A 221 12.94 -32.05 6.26
C ARG A 221 12.68 -32.64 4.87
N LEU A 222 13.08 -31.94 3.82
CA LEU A 222 12.94 -32.36 2.42
C LEU A 222 14.04 -33.34 1.97
N GLY A 223 15.12 -33.48 2.73
CA GLY A 223 16.27 -34.31 2.36
C GLY A 223 17.20 -33.66 1.32
N TYR A 224 17.16 -32.34 1.15
CA TYR A 224 18.03 -31.56 0.25
C TYR A 224 19.44 -31.38 0.83
N LYS A 225 20.16 -32.49 0.96
CA LYS A 225 21.50 -32.54 1.57
C LYS A 225 22.54 -31.70 0.84
N ASP A 226 22.42 -31.60 -0.48
CA ASP A 226 23.34 -30.81 -1.31
C ASP A 226 23.27 -29.31 -0.97
N ASP A 227 22.12 -28.84 -0.48
CA ASP A 227 21.92 -27.45 -0.10
C ASP A 227 22.40 -27.14 1.33
N PHE A 228 22.78 -28.14 2.14
CA PHE A 228 23.23 -27.90 3.53
C PHE A 228 24.47 -27.02 3.57
N GLY A 229 25.41 -27.23 2.65
CA GLY A 229 26.64 -26.43 2.57
C GLY A 229 26.41 -24.94 2.27
N VAL A 230 25.23 -24.57 1.76
CA VAL A 230 24.84 -23.18 1.50
C VAL A 230 24.51 -22.45 2.81
N TYR A 231 23.86 -23.14 3.76
CA TYR A 231 23.33 -22.53 4.98
C TYR A 231 24.25 -22.70 6.19
N THR A 232 25.01 -23.80 6.27
CA THR A 232 25.91 -24.09 7.38
C THR A 232 26.94 -22.98 7.69
N PRO A 233 27.46 -22.17 6.73
CA PRO A 233 28.38 -21.08 7.06
C PRO A 233 27.75 -19.98 7.94
N TYR A 234 26.43 -19.93 8.04
CA TYR A 234 25.70 -18.93 8.84
C TYR A 234 25.25 -19.48 10.20
N LEU A 235 25.44 -20.77 10.47
CA LEU A 235 24.86 -21.48 11.61
C LEU A 235 25.92 -22.10 12.52
N SER A 236 25.65 -22.09 13.82
CA SER A 236 26.43 -22.88 14.78
C SER A 236 25.94 -24.33 14.85
N ALA A 237 26.76 -25.23 15.42
CA ALA A 237 26.35 -26.61 15.67
C ALA A 237 25.08 -26.70 16.54
N ALA A 238 24.97 -25.83 17.54
CA ALA A 238 23.79 -25.73 18.40
C ALA A 238 22.55 -25.25 17.62
N ASP A 239 22.70 -24.33 16.66
CA ASP A 239 21.58 -23.90 15.80
C ASP A 239 21.03 -25.07 14.98
N MET A 240 21.92 -25.86 14.37
CA MET A 240 21.52 -27.00 13.54
C MET A 240 20.83 -28.09 14.36
N GLU A 241 21.37 -28.44 15.53
CA GLU A 241 20.77 -29.42 16.43
C GLU A 241 19.37 -28.98 16.90
N LYS A 242 19.21 -27.71 17.25
CA LYS A 242 17.91 -27.14 17.65
C LYS A 242 16.89 -27.24 16.53
N VAL A 243 17.26 -26.91 15.30
CA VAL A 243 16.36 -26.99 14.15
C VAL A 243 15.91 -28.42 13.87
N GLN A 244 16.80 -29.40 14.00
CA GLN A 244 16.47 -30.82 13.78
C GLN A 244 15.53 -31.38 14.85
N LYS A 245 15.56 -30.83 16.07
CA LYS A 245 14.75 -31.24 17.21
C LYS A 245 13.49 -30.38 17.43
N ALA A 246 13.40 -29.24 16.74
CA ALA A 246 12.28 -28.33 16.88
C ALA A 246 10.97 -29.01 16.46
N ASP A 247 9.95 -28.87 17.29
CA ASP A 247 8.58 -29.21 16.89
C ASP A 247 7.95 -28.04 16.12
N SER A 248 6.66 -28.16 15.81
CA SER A 248 5.92 -27.15 15.04
C SER A 248 5.27 -26.06 15.91
N THR A 249 5.67 -25.95 17.18
CA THR A 249 5.14 -24.97 18.15
C THR A 249 5.78 -23.61 17.91
N GLU A 250 4.97 -22.62 17.54
CA GLU A 250 5.52 -21.36 17.02
C GLU A 250 4.60 -20.16 17.28
N LEU A 251 5.19 -19.03 17.66
CA LEU A 251 4.55 -17.73 17.63
C LEU A 251 4.93 -17.00 16.34
N ILE A 252 3.94 -16.53 15.61
CA ILE A 252 4.10 -15.72 14.41
C ILE A 252 3.53 -14.33 14.70
N VAL A 253 4.35 -13.30 14.53
CA VAL A 253 3.98 -11.91 14.78
C VAL A 253 4.19 -11.07 13.53
N PHE A 254 3.12 -10.41 13.10
CA PHE A 254 3.16 -9.33 12.12
C PHE A 254 3.38 -8.01 12.86
N VAL A 255 4.49 -7.34 12.57
CA VAL A 255 4.86 -6.08 13.23
C VAL A 255 4.82 -4.96 12.21
N GLU A 256 3.77 -4.15 12.25
CA GLU A 256 3.62 -2.93 11.47
C GLU A 256 4.42 -1.79 12.13
N ILE A 257 5.33 -1.13 11.41
CA ILE A 257 6.24 -0.13 11.97
C ILE A 257 6.06 1.21 11.26
N GLY A 258 5.78 2.27 12.02
CA GLY A 258 5.76 3.64 11.54
C GLY A 258 4.63 3.94 10.55
N ARG A 259 4.88 4.95 9.70
CA ARG A 259 3.95 5.43 8.67
C ARG A 259 4.66 5.44 7.32
N ALA A 260 3.97 5.00 6.27
CA ALA A 260 4.43 5.13 4.90
C ALA A 260 4.65 6.61 4.51
N PRO A 261 5.62 6.93 3.63
CA PRO A 261 5.76 8.28 3.10
C PRO A 261 4.51 8.69 2.31
N VAL A 262 4.21 9.98 2.29
CA VAL A 262 3.06 10.53 1.54
C VAL A 262 3.52 11.04 0.18
N LYS A 263 2.63 11.04 -0.82
CA LYS A 263 2.91 11.64 -2.13
C LYS A 263 2.66 13.14 -2.07
N VAL A 264 3.53 13.90 -2.72
CA VAL A 264 3.41 15.34 -2.89
C VAL A 264 3.62 15.69 -4.37
N ALA A 265 2.98 16.76 -4.83
CA ALA A 265 3.14 17.24 -6.18
C ALA A 265 4.49 17.94 -6.35
N SER A 266 5.16 17.66 -7.47
CA SER A 266 6.29 18.42 -7.98
C SER A 266 5.89 19.02 -9.32
N ASN A 267 6.29 20.26 -9.59
CA ASN A 267 5.84 20.98 -10.78
C ASN A 267 7.03 21.65 -11.48
N ILE A 268 6.97 21.73 -12.81
CA ILE A 268 7.77 22.66 -13.60
C ILE A 268 6.83 23.50 -14.47
N ILE A 269 7.15 24.79 -14.60
CA ILE A 269 6.39 25.73 -15.43
C ILE A 269 7.34 26.23 -16.51
N VAL A 270 6.93 26.11 -17.77
CA VAL A 270 7.70 26.60 -18.92
C VAL A 270 6.88 27.62 -19.73
N PRO A 271 7.52 28.59 -20.39
CA PRO A 271 6.83 29.50 -21.31
C PRO A 271 6.10 28.70 -22.42
N PRO A 272 4.90 29.12 -22.87
CA PRO A 272 4.12 30.29 -22.46
C PRO A 272 3.07 29.96 -21.38
N SER A 273 3.49 29.49 -20.19
CA SER A 273 2.62 29.07 -19.05
C SER A 273 2.08 27.65 -19.16
N ILE A 274 2.90 26.74 -19.70
CA ILE A 274 2.64 25.31 -19.65
C ILE A 274 3.13 24.78 -18.31
N ARG A 275 2.23 24.17 -17.54
CA ARG A 275 2.55 23.48 -16.29
C ARG A 275 2.66 21.98 -16.56
N PHE A 276 3.71 21.39 -16.01
CA PHE A 276 3.90 19.94 -15.93
C PHE A 276 3.91 19.57 -14.45
N SER A 277 3.09 18.61 -14.06
CA SER A 277 2.95 18.19 -12.66
C SER A 277 3.15 16.68 -12.54
N TRP A 278 3.97 16.23 -11.58
CA TRP A 278 4.14 14.81 -11.28
C TRP A 278 4.21 14.54 -9.78
N PRO A 279 3.74 13.38 -9.31
CA PRO A 279 3.88 12.98 -7.92
C PRO A 279 5.30 12.54 -7.57
N LYS A 280 5.68 12.74 -6.31
CA LYS A 280 6.87 12.15 -5.68
C LYS A 280 6.56 11.81 -4.22
N TYR A 281 7.20 10.79 -3.67
CA TYR A 281 7.10 10.51 -2.24
C TYR A 281 8.00 11.45 -1.43
N THR A 282 7.53 11.85 -0.24
CA THR A 282 8.37 12.53 0.74
C THR A 282 9.52 11.64 1.20
N SER A 283 10.68 12.23 1.47
CA SER A 283 11.77 11.54 2.15
C SER A 283 11.41 11.37 3.62
N SER A 284 11.28 10.13 4.08
CA SER A 284 11.11 9.78 5.49
C SER A 284 12.12 8.68 5.83
N PRO A 285 12.79 8.72 6.99
CA PRO A 285 13.59 7.59 7.46
C PRO A 285 12.66 6.39 7.66
N THR A 286 12.80 5.39 6.80
CA THR A 286 11.98 4.17 6.78
C THR A 286 12.78 2.91 7.12
N ASP A 287 14.06 3.07 7.47
CA ASP A 287 14.89 1.94 7.87
C ASP A 287 14.64 1.63 9.35
N TYR A 288 13.94 0.52 9.58
CA TYR A 288 13.63 -0.03 10.88
C TYR A 288 14.17 -1.45 10.97
N GLY A 289 14.86 -1.76 12.05
CA GLY A 289 15.26 -3.11 12.44
C GLY A 289 14.44 -3.61 13.63
N MET A 290 14.40 -4.92 13.81
CA MET A 290 13.77 -5.53 14.99
C MET A 290 14.64 -6.64 15.56
N ARG A 291 14.67 -6.74 16.89
CA ARG A 291 15.30 -7.83 17.64
C ARG A 291 14.28 -8.40 18.60
N VAL A 292 14.16 -9.71 18.61
CA VAL A 292 13.34 -10.41 19.61
C VAL A 292 14.17 -10.55 20.89
N LYS A 293 13.62 -10.09 22.03
CA LYS A 293 14.12 -10.43 23.36
C LYS A 293 13.13 -11.39 24.01
N ASN A 294 13.59 -12.60 24.27
CA ASN A 294 12.86 -13.54 25.12
C ASN A 294 13.66 -13.74 26.41
N ARG A 295 12.95 -13.82 27.54
CA ARG A 295 13.55 -14.16 28.84
C ARG A 295 14.12 -15.59 28.81
N ASP A 296 13.56 -16.44 27.96
CA ASP A 296 14.13 -17.73 27.54
C ASP A 296 15.05 -17.51 26.33
N LEU A 297 16.34 -17.31 26.62
CA LEU A 297 17.42 -16.89 25.72
C LEU A 297 17.74 -17.83 24.52
N GLU A 298 16.85 -18.75 24.15
CA GLU A 298 17.18 -19.83 23.21
C GLU A 298 16.43 -19.82 21.86
N ALA A 299 15.36 -19.02 21.72
CA ALA A 299 14.57 -18.96 20.50
C ALA A 299 15.08 -17.86 19.55
N THR A 300 16.09 -18.18 18.73
CA THR A 300 16.46 -17.28 17.63
C THR A 300 15.47 -17.47 16.48
N GLY A 301 14.41 -16.68 16.50
CA GLY A 301 13.37 -16.67 15.47
C GLY A 301 13.84 -16.16 14.10
N MET A 302 13.04 -16.42 13.07
CA MET A 302 13.20 -15.75 11.78
C MET A 302 12.61 -14.33 11.90
N THR A 303 13.35 -13.33 11.44
CA THR A 303 12.86 -11.95 11.32
C THR A 303 13.19 -11.45 9.93
N VAL A 304 12.14 -11.11 9.18
CA VAL A 304 12.24 -10.55 7.83
C VAL A 304 11.46 -9.25 7.81
N SER A 305 12.11 -8.16 7.40
CA SER A 305 11.50 -6.83 7.36
C SER A 305 11.59 -6.20 5.97
N THR A 306 10.54 -5.47 5.61
CA THR A 306 10.47 -4.66 4.39
C THR A 306 10.44 -3.18 4.74
N ASP A 307 11.21 -2.37 4.01
CA ASP A 307 11.05 -0.91 3.96
C ASP A 307 9.95 -0.55 2.93
N MET A 308 8.79 -0.14 3.43
CA MET A 308 7.66 0.25 2.59
C MET A 308 7.94 1.52 1.79
N GLY A 309 8.63 2.49 2.38
CA GLY A 309 8.96 3.74 1.67
C GLY A 309 9.86 3.50 0.47
N ALA A 310 10.82 2.58 0.56
CA ALA A 310 11.68 2.19 -0.55
C ALA A 310 10.87 1.55 -1.69
N LEU A 311 9.91 0.68 -1.36
CA LEU A 311 9.06 0.01 -2.35
C LEU A 311 8.06 0.94 -3.04
N LEU A 312 7.43 1.84 -2.27
CA LEU A 312 6.53 2.85 -2.80
C LEU A 312 7.28 3.78 -3.77
N ARG A 313 8.50 4.20 -3.41
CA ARG A 313 9.38 4.98 -4.31
C ARG A 313 9.78 4.19 -5.57
N SER A 314 10.14 2.92 -5.43
CA SER A 314 10.49 2.07 -6.57
C SER A 314 9.30 1.87 -7.51
N SER A 315 8.11 1.63 -6.96
CA SER A 315 6.86 1.49 -7.74
C SER A 315 6.53 2.78 -8.49
N LEU A 316 6.61 3.92 -7.81
CA LEU A 316 6.35 5.20 -8.45
C LEU A 316 7.39 5.51 -9.53
N SER A 317 8.68 5.22 -9.30
CA SER A 317 9.74 5.41 -10.28
C SER A 317 9.50 4.59 -11.54
N ALA A 318 9.09 3.33 -11.41
CA ALA A 318 8.78 2.46 -12.55
C ALA A 318 7.56 2.97 -13.34
N ARG A 319 6.56 3.55 -12.67
CA ARG A 319 5.43 4.20 -13.35
C ARG A 319 5.79 5.56 -13.94
N ALA A 320 6.75 6.25 -13.36
CA ALA A 320 7.08 7.63 -13.71
C ALA A 320 7.56 7.78 -15.15
N GLU A 321 8.26 6.79 -15.70
CA GLU A 321 8.72 6.81 -17.10
C GLU A 321 7.55 6.98 -18.08
N ILE A 322 6.53 6.13 -17.93
CA ILE A 322 5.33 6.16 -18.79
C ILE A 322 4.51 7.41 -18.50
N MET A 323 4.38 7.80 -17.23
CA MET A 323 3.64 8.99 -16.80
C MET A 323 4.22 10.28 -17.39
N ILE A 324 5.55 10.46 -17.35
CA ILE A 324 6.23 11.64 -17.91
C ILE A 324 6.02 11.73 -19.43
N VAL A 325 6.12 10.60 -20.15
CA VAL A 325 5.87 10.56 -21.59
C VAL A 325 4.43 10.96 -21.91
N LYS A 326 3.45 10.43 -21.16
CA LYS A 326 2.03 10.78 -21.32
C LYS A 326 1.76 12.24 -21.02
N GLU A 327 2.38 12.79 -19.98
CA GLU A 327 2.24 14.19 -19.61
C GLU A 327 2.79 15.12 -20.69
N ALA A 328 3.96 14.80 -21.27
CA ALA A 328 4.50 15.54 -22.41
C ALA A 328 3.57 15.52 -23.63
N ALA A 329 2.99 14.36 -23.94
CA ALA A 329 2.01 14.23 -25.02
C ALA A 329 0.73 15.05 -24.74
N ARG A 330 0.21 14.98 -23.51
CA ARG A 330 -0.96 15.76 -23.06
C ARG A 330 -0.73 17.25 -23.22
N VAL A 331 0.43 17.74 -22.79
CA VAL A 331 0.82 19.13 -22.98
C VAL A 331 0.81 19.52 -24.45
N GLY A 332 1.41 18.70 -25.33
CA GLY A 332 1.40 18.96 -26.77
C GLY A 332 -0.02 19.05 -27.34
N VAL A 333 -0.90 18.11 -26.98
CA VAL A 333 -2.30 18.10 -27.42
C VAL A 333 -3.06 19.33 -26.90
N LYS A 334 -2.89 19.67 -25.61
CA LYS A 334 -3.52 20.86 -24.99
C LYS A 334 -3.09 22.15 -25.69
N GLU A 335 -1.81 22.25 -26.05
CA GLU A 335 -1.30 23.42 -26.77
C GLU A 335 -1.86 23.49 -28.21
N VAL A 336 -1.99 22.36 -28.91
CA VAL A 336 -2.67 22.31 -30.23
C VAL A 336 -4.12 22.80 -30.13
N ILE A 337 -4.85 22.37 -29.11
CA ILE A 337 -6.24 22.81 -28.86
C ILE A 337 -6.27 24.32 -28.58
N ALA A 338 -5.40 24.82 -27.71
CA ALA A 338 -5.36 26.24 -27.37
C ALA A 338 -5.02 27.12 -28.59
N GLN A 339 -4.11 26.66 -29.46
CA GLN A 339 -3.78 27.33 -30.71
C GLN A 339 -4.94 27.31 -31.71
N ALA A 340 -5.65 26.19 -31.84
CA ALA A 340 -6.82 26.09 -32.71
C ALA A 340 -7.91 27.08 -32.27
N VAL A 341 -8.25 27.11 -30.97
CA VAL A 341 -9.20 28.08 -30.40
C VAL A 341 -8.72 29.52 -30.60
N GLY A 342 -7.41 29.77 -30.43
CA GLY A 342 -6.83 31.09 -30.68
C GLY A 342 -6.97 31.56 -32.12
N ARG A 343 -6.82 30.65 -33.10
CA ARG A 343 -6.99 30.95 -34.53
C ARG A 343 -8.45 31.19 -34.91
N GLU A 344 -9.38 30.40 -34.37
CA GLU A 344 -10.80 30.51 -34.70
C GLU A 344 -11.51 31.65 -33.95
N ASN A 345 -11.17 31.86 -32.67
CA ASN A 345 -11.93 32.71 -31.75
C ASN A 345 -11.11 33.89 -31.18
N GLY A 346 -9.86 34.08 -31.66
CA GLY A 346 -8.97 35.17 -31.26
C GLY A 346 -7.98 34.80 -30.14
N GLU A 347 -6.86 35.52 -30.08
CA GLU A 347 -5.74 35.22 -29.18
C GLU A 347 -6.13 35.17 -27.70
N LEU A 348 -7.04 36.04 -27.26
CA LEU A 348 -7.57 36.07 -25.89
C LEU A 348 -8.30 34.76 -25.53
N ALA A 349 -9.04 34.17 -26.48
CA ALA A 349 -9.72 32.90 -26.25
C ALA A 349 -8.70 31.75 -26.12
N GLY A 350 -7.66 31.74 -26.95
CA GLY A 350 -6.55 30.79 -26.81
C GLY A 350 -5.80 30.95 -25.49
N ALA A 351 -5.54 32.19 -25.04
CA ALA A 351 -4.93 32.47 -23.75
C ALA A 351 -5.79 32.00 -22.57
N ALA A 352 -7.10 32.23 -22.63
CA ALA A 352 -8.04 31.76 -21.60
C ALA A 352 -8.05 30.22 -21.48
N VAL A 353 -8.01 29.50 -22.60
CA VAL A 353 -7.90 28.02 -22.61
C VAL A 353 -6.58 27.55 -22.00
N ARG A 354 -5.45 28.19 -22.31
CA ARG A 354 -4.16 27.87 -21.66
C ARG A 354 -4.21 28.08 -20.15
N LEU A 355 -4.79 29.20 -19.70
CA LEU A 355 -4.96 29.48 -18.27
C LEU A 355 -5.84 28.40 -17.61
N LEU A 356 -6.93 27.98 -18.25
CA LEU A 356 -7.77 26.89 -17.75
C LEU A 356 -6.98 25.58 -17.62
N PHE A 357 -6.19 25.20 -18.62
CA PHE A 357 -5.33 24.03 -18.56
C PHE A 357 -4.26 24.14 -17.47
N PHE A 358 -3.68 25.32 -17.28
CA PHE A 358 -2.71 25.58 -16.20
C PHE A 358 -3.33 25.41 -14.81
N LEU A 359 -4.55 25.93 -14.62
CA LEU A 359 -5.27 25.86 -13.34
C LEU A 359 -5.79 24.45 -13.02
N THR A 360 -6.05 23.64 -14.04
CA THR A 360 -6.59 22.27 -13.89
C THR A 360 -5.53 21.18 -13.93
N GLU A 361 -4.26 21.54 -14.17
CA GLU A 361 -3.15 20.59 -14.16
C GLU A 361 -2.68 20.32 -12.73
N GLU A 362 -2.93 19.10 -12.26
CA GLU A 362 -2.56 18.65 -10.93
C GLU A 362 -2.10 17.19 -10.97
N ALA A 363 -1.00 16.90 -10.26
CA ALA A 363 -0.49 15.55 -10.12
C ALA A 363 -1.44 14.70 -9.26
N ASP A 364 -1.62 13.43 -9.61
CA ASP A 364 -2.32 12.50 -8.73
C ASP A 364 -1.45 12.18 -7.51
N THR A 365 -1.77 12.82 -6.39
CA THR A 365 -1.08 12.64 -5.09
C THR A 365 -1.83 11.69 -4.16
N ARG A 366 -2.90 11.04 -4.64
CA ARG A 366 -3.58 10.00 -3.86
C ARG A 366 -2.62 8.85 -3.61
N GLY A 367 -2.70 8.27 -2.41
CA GLY A 367 -1.81 7.21 -1.92
C GLY A 367 -2.46 6.54 -0.72
N TRP A 368 -2.16 5.26 -0.48
CA TRP A 368 -2.62 4.53 0.70
C TRP A 368 -1.76 4.93 1.91
N GLU A 369 -2.29 5.79 2.78
CA GLU A 369 -1.49 6.44 3.83
C GLU A 369 -1.57 5.76 5.20
N THR A 370 -2.58 4.91 5.44
CA THR A 370 -2.63 4.05 6.64
C THR A 370 -1.60 2.91 6.61
N LEU A 371 -0.94 2.67 5.47
CA LEU A 371 0.19 1.74 5.38
C LEU A 371 1.29 2.03 6.41
N PRO A 372 1.94 1.00 6.96
CA PRO A 372 3.10 1.19 7.80
C PRO A 372 4.32 1.61 6.96
N GLY A 373 5.30 2.21 7.63
CA GLY A 373 6.62 2.51 7.05
C GLY A 373 7.48 1.26 6.83
N GLY A 374 7.16 0.16 7.52
CA GLY A 374 7.69 -1.17 7.26
C GLY A 374 6.84 -2.25 7.91
N LEU A 375 6.93 -3.48 7.39
CA LEU A 375 6.36 -4.67 8.01
C LEU A 375 7.50 -5.62 8.31
N ALA A 376 7.44 -6.22 9.49
CA ALA A 376 8.33 -7.30 9.85
C ALA A 376 7.54 -8.55 10.23
N LEU A 377 7.89 -9.66 9.58
CA LEU A 377 7.42 -10.99 9.93
C LEU A 377 8.40 -11.61 10.93
N VAL A 378 7.92 -11.86 12.15
CA VAL A 378 8.69 -12.50 13.22
C VAL A 378 8.12 -13.88 13.48
N ARG A 379 8.97 -14.89 13.44
CA ARG A 379 8.60 -16.29 13.64
C ARG A 379 9.47 -16.86 14.74
N ILE A 380 8.89 -17.19 15.89
CA ILE A 380 9.60 -17.56 17.12
C ILE A 380 9.20 -18.98 17.48
N PRO A 381 10.09 -19.98 17.31
CA PRO A 381 9.87 -21.32 17.86
C PRO A 381 9.78 -21.24 19.38
N LEU A 382 8.77 -21.87 19.97
CA LEU A 382 8.53 -21.85 21.42
C LEU A 382 8.36 -23.27 21.95
N LEU A 383 8.73 -23.48 23.22
CA LEU A 383 8.32 -24.69 23.92
C LEU A 383 6.85 -24.57 24.37
N PRO A 384 6.11 -25.67 24.53
CA PRO A 384 4.77 -25.63 25.11
C PRO A 384 4.78 -25.01 26.50
N GLY A 385 3.80 -24.14 26.80
CA GLY A 385 3.67 -23.47 28.09
C GLY A 385 3.32 -21.99 27.99
N LYS A 386 3.49 -21.27 29.11
CA LYS A 386 3.20 -19.83 29.21
C LYS A 386 4.41 -18.99 28.83
N HIS A 387 4.18 -17.97 28.01
CA HIS A 387 5.24 -17.11 27.48
C HIS A 387 4.94 -15.64 27.68
N ARG A 388 6.01 -14.87 27.93
CA ARG A 388 6.00 -13.41 27.91
C ARG A 388 7.10 -12.94 26.96
N ILE A 389 6.70 -12.39 25.82
CA ILE A 389 7.59 -12.02 24.72
C ILE A 389 7.75 -10.50 24.63
N GLU A 390 8.99 -10.05 24.44
CA GLU A 390 9.35 -8.65 24.22
C GLU A 390 10.03 -8.49 22.85
N LEU A 391 9.60 -7.51 22.07
CA LEU A 391 10.17 -7.18 20.77
C LEU A 391 10.82 -5.80 20.85
N ASP A 392 12.15 -5.75 20.73
CA ASP A 392 12.86 -4.48 20.62
C ASP A 392 12.80 -3.97 19.18
N VAL A 393 12.44 -2.70 19.02
CA VAL A 393 12.48 -2.00 17.73
C VAL A 393 13.71 -1.09 17.69
N PHE A 394 14.43 -1.09 16.57
CA PHE A 394 15.62 -0.26 16.34
C PHE A 394 15.45 0.56 15.06
N GLY A 395 16.09 1.72 14.98
CA GLY A 395 16.23 2.46 13.72
C GLY A 395 17.41 1.92 12.91
N GLY A 396 17.48 2.29 11.63
CA GLY A 396 18.57 1.89 10.72
C GLY A 396 19.98 2.24 11.20
N ALA A 397 20.13 3.25 12.07
CA ALA A 397 21.39 3.60 12.73
C ALA A 397 21.75 2.68 13.93
N GLY A 398 20.94 1.66 14.23
CA GLY A 398 21.15 0.71 15.33
C GLY A 398 20.67 1.20 16.70
N GLY A 399 20.19 2.44 16.81
CA GLY A 399 19.61 2.99 18.04
C GLY A 399 18.27 2.31 18.39
N SER A 400 18.07 1.96 19.65
CA SER A 400 16.78 1.43 20.13
C SER A 400 15.72 2.53 20.08
N LEU A 401 14.57 2.21 19.49
CA LEU A 401 13.41 3.09 19.38
C LEU A 401 12.34 2.79 20.44
N GLY A 402 12.41 1.62 21.07
CA GLY A 402 11.50 1.18 22.12
C GLY A 402 11.25 -0.32 22.07
N ASN A 403 10.33 -0.79 22.90
CA ASN A 403 9.96 -2.20 23.01
C ASN A 403 8.44 -2.39 22.92
N ILE A 404 8.04 -3.54 22.36
CA ILE A 404 6.67 -4.03 22.33
C ILE A 404 6.59 -5.20 23.30
N ILE A 405 5.70 -5.12 24.28
CA ILE A 405 5.46 -6.22 25.22
C ILE A 405 4.15 -6.88 24.81
N LEU A 406 4.22 -8.14 24.39
CA LEU A 406 3.02 -8.92 24.09
C LEU A 406 2.32 -9.32 25.39
N PRO A 407 0.97 -9.34 25.43
CA PRO A 407 0.23 -9.94 26.53
C PRO A 407 0.68 -11.39 26.75
N GLU A 408 0.67 -11.84 28.00
CA GLU A 408 0.96 -13.25 28.31
C GLU A 408 -0.01 -14.16 27.56
N PHE A 409 0.51 -15.26 27.04
CA PHE A 409 -0.29 -16.29 26.37
C PHE A 409 0.29 -17.67 26.67
N GLU A 410 -0.55 -18.68 26.47
CA GLU A 410 -0.18 -20.09 26.61
C GLU A 410 -0.24 -20.76 25.24
N ILE A 411 0.75 -21.61 24.94
CA ILE A 411 0.85 -22.32 23.67
C ILE A 411 1.01 -23.83 23.91
N GLN A 412 0.25 -24.62 23.16
CA GLN A 412 0.29 -26.08 23.22
C GLN A 412 1.29 -26.65 22.21
N LYS A 413 1.71 -27.90 22.43
CA LYS A 413 2.61 -28.59 21.51
C LYS A 413 2.04 -28.67 20.10
N GLY A 414 2.83 -28.22 19.14
CA GLY A 414 2.52 -28.19 17.72
C GLY A 414 1.61 -27.03 17.29
N GLN A 415 1.12 -26.23 18.24
CA GLN A 415 0.23 -25.10 17.97
C GLN A 415 1.00 -23.93 17.35
N LYS A 416 0.35 -23.25 16.40
CA LYS A 416 0.78 -21.95 15.90
C LYS A 416 -0.13 -20.87 16.45
N ILE A 417 0.44 -19.77 16.89
CA ILE A 417 -0.31 -18.60 17.34
C ILE A 417 0.09 -17.42 16.48
N PHE A 418 -0.91 -16.76 15.88
CA PHE A 418 -0.73 -15.53 15.11
C PHE A 418 -1.06 -14.31 15.96
N LYS A 419 -0.22 -13.28 15.87
CA LYS A 419 -0.43 -11.97 16.49
C LYS A 419 -0.11 -10.87 15.50
N SER A 420 -0.82 -9.76 15.59
CA SER A 420 -0.51 -8.53 14.88
C SER A 420 -0.30 -7.40 15.87
N VAL A 421 0.71 -6.58 15.66
CA VAL A 421 1.02 -5.40 16.49
C VAL A 421 1.51 -4.25 15.62
N ARG A 422 1.15 -3.02 16.01
CA ARG A 422 1.62 -1.80 15.35
C ARG A 422 2.44 -0.93 16.28
N TRP A 423 3.60 -0.48 15.82
CA TRP A 423 4.56 0.36 16.55
C TRP A 423 4.74 1.73 15.89
N PRO A 424 4.79 2.85 16.64
CA PRO A 424 4.64 2.94 18.09
C PRO A 424 3.22 2.58 18.56
N VAL A 425 3.12 1.83 19.67
CA VAL A 425 1.85 1.61 20.35
C VAL A 425 1.46 2.91 21.03
N ARG A 426 0.72 3.77 20.33
CA ARG A 426 0.05 4.91 20.98
C ARG A 426 -1.19 4.35 21.65
N LYS A 427 -1.29 4.55 22.99
CA LYS A 427 -2.33 3.97 23.86
C LYS A 427 -3.68 3.91 23.15
N MET A 428 -4.18 2.70 22.90
CA MET A 428 -5.59 2.51 22.60
C MET A 428 -6.41 2.99 23.81
N PRO A 429 -7.51 3.73 23.65
CA PRO A 429 -8.43 3.97 24.75
C PRO A 429 -8.90 2.61 25.28
N ASN A 430 -8.71 2.40 26.58
CA ASN A 430 -9.09 1.19 27.30
C ASN A 430 -10.60 0.93 27.14
N ASN A 431 -10.99 0.06 26.20
CA ASN A 431 -12.01 -0.96 26.39
C ASN A 431 -12.20 -1.75 25.08
N PRO A 432 -12.12 -3.09 25.08
CA PRO A 432 -12.76 -3.87 24.04
C PRO A 432 -14.27 -3.60 24.09
N PRO A 433 -14.99 -3.50 22.96
CA PRO A 433 -16.43 -3.45 22.97
C PRO A 433 -16.97 -4.71 23.69
N GLU A 434 -17.76 -4.49 24.74
CA GLU A 434 -18.49 -5.58 25.39
C GLU A 434 -19.26 -6.36 24.31
N LYS A 435 -19.05 -7.68 24.28
CA LYS A 435 -19.91 -8.57 23.51
C LYS A 435 -21.33 -8.34 24.00
N LYS A 436 -22.16 -7.63 23.23
CA LYS A 436 -23.60 -7.60 23.44
C LYS A 436 -24.06 -9.04 23.37
N LYS A 437 -24.45 -9.60 24.52
CA LYS A 437 -25.24 -10.83 24.57
C LYS A 437 -26.48 -10.55 23.73
N MET A 438 -26.64 -11.26 22.62
CA MET A 438 -27.93 -11.38 21.97
C MET A 438 -28.87 -12.03 22.97
N ASP A 439 -29.89 -11.29 23.37
CA ASP A 439 -31.04 -11.83 24.08
C ASP A 439 -31.74 -12.82 23.13
N PRO A 440 -32.03 -14.06 23.57
CA PRO A 440 -32.84 -14.96 22.78
C PRO A 440 -34.30 -14.47 22.81
N GLN A 441 -34.78 -14.00 21.66
CA GLN A 441 -36.21 -13.91 21.35
C GLN A 441 -36.61 -15.04 20.41
#